data_AF-A0A388PUP4-F1
#
_entry.id   AF-A0A388PUP4-F1
#
_cell.length_a   1.000
_cell.length_b   1.000
_cell.length_c   1.000
_cell.angle_alpha   90.00
_cell.angle_beta   90.00
_cell.angle_gamma   90.00
#
_symmetry.space_group_name_H-M   'P 1'
#
loop_
_entity.id
_entity.type
_entity.pdbx_description
1 polymer ?
#
loop_
_entity_poly.entity_id
_entity_poly.type
_entity_poly.pdbx_seq_one_letter_code
_entity_poly.pdbx_strand_id
1 'polypeptide(L)'
;MKRFLILVILLLNIVPLAYANERGLFWKLKAPNGSTHYLFGTMHTDDNRIIKFLPIVKKSVNASDLLLVEIAPNDHSQNLLMQNHSLATDLNEIELKQIKKLAEFHVMHFENVIRMKPWLLAIIFDSPKPHTEFNQDYLLTAMAEDLDKEVIGLESSKEHFATMDSLSNDEQLIILRAVLKKQRKKNYLITIYS
;
A
#
# COMPACT_ATOMS: atom_id res chain seq x y z
N MET A 1 46.36 -32.37 13.01
CA MET A 1 44.99 -32.95 12.98
C MET A 1 44.07 -32.37 14.06
N LYS A 2 44.40 -32.43 15.36
CA LYS A 2 43.53 -31.91 16.44
C LYS A 2 43.18 -30.41 16.34
N ARG A 3 44.12 -29.55 15.88
CA ARG A 3 43.90 -28.10 15.69
C ARG A 3 42.96 -27.76 14.52
N PHE A 4 42.91 -28.61 13.49
CA PHE A 4 42.01 -28.46 12.35
C PHE A 4 40.57 -28.83 12.75
N LEU A 5 40.43 -29.86 13.61
CA LEU A 5 39.13 -30.28 14.14
C LEU A 5 38.48 -29.20 15.02
N ILE A 6 39.26 -28.48 15.83
CA ILE A 6 38.76 -27.39 16.68
C ILE A 6 38.25 -26.21 15.84
N LEU A 7 38.93 -25.90 14.73
CA LEU A 7 38.54 -24.83 13.80
C LEU A 7 37.23 -25.16 13.07
N VAL A 8 37.02 -26.42 12.70
CA VAL A 8 35.76 -26.89 12.08
C VAL A 8 34.60 -26.84 13.08
N ILE A 9 34.83 -27.21 14.35
CA ILE A 9 33.81 -27.14 15.40
C ILE A 9 33.43 -25.68 15.73
N LEU A 10 34.40 -24.76 15.72
CA LEU A 10 34.13 -23.33 15.94
C LEU A 10 33.34 -22.71 14.77
N LEU A 11 33.61 -23.10 13.52
CA LEU A 11 32.89 -22.62 12.34
C LEU A 11 31.45 -23.13 12.24
N LEU A 12 31.16 -24.31 12.79
CA LEU A 12 29.80 -24.89 12.79
C LEU A 12 28.84 -24.21 13.78
N ASN A 13 29.33 -23.43 14.74
CA ASN A 13 28.51 -22.80 15.79
C ASN A 13 28.04 -21.36 15.47
N ILE A 14 28.39 -20.81 14.30
CA ILE A 14 28.11 -19.38 13.97
C ILE A 14 27.14 -19.23 12.79
N VAL A 15 26.40 -20.28 12.41
CA VAL A 15 25.28 -20.11 11.48
C VAL A 15 24.03 -19.89 12.32
N PRO A 16 23.55 -18.65 12.53
CA PRO A 16 22.18 -18.49 12.96
C PRO A 16 21.30 -19.14 11.90
N LEU A 17 20.67 -20.26 12.23
CA LEU A 17 19.51 -20.74 11.49
C LEU A 17 18.43 -19.67 11.69
N ALA A 18 18.45 -18.65 10.84
CA ALA A 18 17.28 -17.83 10.61
C ALA A 18 16.27 -18.76 9.92
N TYR A 19 15.41 -19.40 10.72
CA TYR A 19 14.18 -19.95 10.18
C TYR A 19 13.38 -18.77 9.67
N ALA A 20 13.39 -18.55 8.35
CA ALA A 20 12.37 -17.76 7.71
C ALA A 20 11.05 -18.42 8.11
N ASN A 21 10.34 -17.78 9.03
CA ASN A 21 9.09 -18.30 9.51
C ASN A 21 8.11 -18.18 8.34
N GLU A 22 7.81 -19.27 7.66
CA GLU A 22 6.76 -19.34 6.62
C GLU A 22 5.36 -19.05 7.20
N ARG A 23 5.27 -18.73 8.50
CA ARG A 23 4.05 -18.35 9.22
C ARG A 23 3.55 -16.99 8.74
N GLY A 24 2.76 -17.08 7.66
CA GLY A 24 1.48 -16.43 7.34
C GLY A 24 1.28 -14.96 7.69
N LEU A 25 0.58 -14.25 6.80
CA LEU A 25 0.05 -12.89 7.00
C LEU A 25 -0.98 -12.76 8.17
N PHE A 26 -1.12 -13.78 9.03
CA PHE A 26 -2.15 -13.82 10.06
C PHE A 26 -1.61 -14.42 11.36
N TRP A 27 -1.72 -13.65 12.44
CA TRP A 27 -1.27 -14.02 13.78
C TRP A 27 -2.41 -13.90 14.78
N LYS A 28 -2.46 -14.86 15.71
CA LYS A 28 -3.28 -14.78 16.92
C LYS A 28 -2.36 -14.50 18.10
N LEU A 29 -2.62 -13.43 18.84
CA LEU A 29 -1.86 -13.01 20.01
C LEU A 29 -2.70 -13.17 21.26
N LYS A 30 -2.05 -13.45 22.40
CA LYS A 30 -2.69 -13.46 23.71
C LYS A 30 -1.99 -12.45 24.60
N ALA A 31 -2.71 -11.44 25.05
CA ALA A 31 -2.20 -10.42 25.95
C ALA A 31 -2.02 -10.99 27.38
N PRO A 32 -1.17 -10.37 28.22
CA PRO A 32 -0.99 -10.78 29.61
C PRO A 32 -2.29 -10.79 30.43
N ASN A 33 -3.23 -9.91 30.09
CA ASN A 33 -4.55 -9.85 30.72
C ASN A 33 -5.53 -10.96 30.23
N GLY A 34 -5.07 -11.86 29.35
CA GLY A 34 -5.87 -12.96 28.81
C GLY A 34 -6.62 -12.65 27.52
N SER A 35 -6.69 -11.39 27.09
CA SER A 35 -7.37 -10.97 25.87
C SER A 35 -6.72 -11.60 24.63
N THR A 36 -7.55 -11.91 23.63
CA THR A 36 -7.08 -12.43 22.35
C THR A 36 -7.09 -11.32 21.32
N HIS A 37 -5.98 -11.14 20.61
CA HIS A 37 -5.87 -10.21 19.50
C HIS A 37 -5.53 -10.97 18.23
N TYR A 38 -5.84 -10.37 17.09
CA TYR A 38 -5.49 -10.90 15.79
C TYR A 38 -4.77 -9.80 15.01
N LEU A 39 -3.67 -10.16 14.35
CA LEU A 39 -2.95 -9.28 13.44
C LEU A 39 -3.03 -9.90 12.05
N PHE A 40 -3.51 -9.13 11.08
CA PHE A 40 -3.55 -9.54 9.69
C PHE A 40 -2.80 -8.50 8.85
N GLY A 41 -1.80 -8.93 8.11
CA GLY A 41 -1.09 -8.06 7.16
C GLY A 41 -1.88 -7.98 5.86
N THR A 42 -2.35 -6.78 5.53
CA THR A 42 -3.04 -6.51 4.26
C THR A 42 -2.05 -6.18 3.15
N MET A 43 -2.52 -6.30 1.91
CA MET A 43 -1.84 -5.79 0.72
C MET A 43 -2.78 -4.80 0.03
N HIS A 44 -2.27 -3.59 -0.23
CA HIS A 44 -2.97 -2.49 -0.89
C HIS A 44 -3.14 -2.70 -2.41
N THR A 45 -3.74 -3.83 -2.80
CA THR A 45 -4.07 -4.16 -4.19
C THR A 45 -5.42 -4.88 -4.26
N ASP A 46 -6.09 -4.72 -5.38
CA ASP A 46 -7.36 -5.33 -5.75
C ASP A 46 -7.19 -6.62 -6.56
N ASP A 47 -6.02 -7.27 -6.45
CA ASP A 47 -5.73 -8.52 -7.14
C ASP A 47 -6.65 -9.65 -6.63
N ASN A 48 -7.43 -10.22 -7.54
CA ASN A 48 -8.41 -11.28 -7.26
C ASN A 48 -7.84 -12.50 -6.52
N ARG A 49 -6.53 -12.72 -6.56
CA ARG A 49 -5.85 -13.83 -5.87
C ARG A 49 -5.84 -13.67 -4.35
N ILE A 50 -5.92 -12.44 -3.83
CA ILE A 50 -5.72 -12.16 -2.40
C ILE A 50 -6.96 -11.64 -1.68
N ILE A 51 -8.01 -11.25 -2.41
CA ILE A 51 -9.25 -10.68 -1.84
C ILE A 51 -10.20 -11.73 -1.25
N LYS A 52 -9.86 -13.03 -1.36
CA LYS A 52 -10.62 -14.13 -0.74
C LYS A 52 -9.99 -14.53 0.58
N PHE A 53 -10.57 -14.06 1.69
CA PHE A 53 -10.08 -14.40 3.02
C PHE A 53 -10.32 -15.88 3.39
N LEU A 54 -9.33 -16.48 4.04
CA LEU A 54 -9.46 -17.78 4.68
C LEU A 54 -10.56 -17.74 5.75
N PRO A 55 -11.29 -18.85 5.98
CA PRO A 55 -12.35 -18.90 6.99
C PRO A 55 -11.89 -18.47 8.39
N ILE A 56 -10.62 -18.68 8.75
CA ILE A 56 -10.08 -18.29 10.04
C ILE A 56 -10.06 -16.77 10.26
N VAL A 57 -9.80 -15.99 9.19
CA VAL A 57 -9.80 -14.52 9.25
C VAL A 57 -11.21 -14.01 9.48
N LYS A 58 -12.19 -14.55 8.75
CA LYS A 58 -13.61 -14.20 8.94
C LYS A 58 -14.08 -14.52 10.36
N LYS A 59 -13.69 -15.70 10.87
CA LYS A 59 -14.00 -16.11 12.25
C LYS A 59 -13.35 -15.20 13.29
N SER A 60 -12.13 -14.73 13.06
CA SER A 60 -11.49 -13.78 13.99
C SER A 60 -12.17 -12.42 13.99
N VAL A 61 -12.54 -11.87 12.83
CA VAL A 61 -13.30 -10.60 12.77
C VAL A 61 -14.61 -10.72 13.55
N ASN A 62 -15.35 -11.80 13.36
CA ASN A 62 -16.59 -12.05 14.11
C ASN A 62 -16.38 -12.19 15.63
N ALA A 63 -15.27 -12.80 16.04
CA ALA A 63 -14.92 -13.02 17.45
C ALA A 63 -14.29 -11.78 18.13
N SER A 64 -13.93 -10.77 17.36
CA SER A 64 -13.38 -9.51 17.86
C SER A 64 -14.47 -8.51 18.20
N ASP A 65 -14.20 -7.64 19.16
CA ASP A 65 -15.10 -6.55 19.54
C ASP A 65 -14.90 -5.30 18.65
N LEU A 66 -13.67 -5.10 18.15
CA LEU A 66 -13.29 -3.96 17.30
C LEU A 66 -12.26 -4.38 16.24
N LEU A 67 -12.23 -3.63 15.13
CA LEU A 67 -11.21 -3.72 14.08
C LEU A 67 -10.32 -2.47 14.13
N LEU A 68 -9.00 -2.68 14.21
CA LEU A 68 -8.01 -1.61 14.04
C LEU A 68 -7.48 -1.63 12.61
N VAL A 69 -7.47 -0.47 11.97
CA VAL A 69 -6.94 -0.24 10.62
C VAL A 69 -5.92 0.90 10.66
N GLU A 70 -5.12 1.06 9.59
CA GLU A 70 -4.11 2.14 9.53
C GLU A 70 -4.79 3.52 9.64
N ILE A 71 -5.77 3.77 8.78
CA ILE A 71 -6.62 4.97 8.78
C ILE A 71 -8.09 4.52 8.81
N ALA A 72 -8.91 5.16 9.64
CA ALA A 72 -10.34 4.90 9.67
C ALA A 72 -11.02 5.32 8.35
N PRO A 73 -12.07 4.63 7.87
CA PRO A 73 -12.75 4.96 6.62
C PRO A 73 -13.34 6.39 6.58
N ASN A 74 -13.67 6.92 7.76
CA ASN A 74 -14.24 8.26 7.92
C ASN A 74 -13.20 9.38 8.00
N ASP A 75 -11.91 9.07 8.04
CA ASP A 75 -10.85 10.08 8.01
C ASP A 75 -10.59 10.51 6.57
N HIS A 76 -11.03 11.74 6.26
CA HIS A 76 -11.19 12.19 4.89
C HIS A 76 -9.86 12.43 4.16
N SER A 77 -9.83 12.02 2.89
CA SER A 77 -8.74 12.19 1.91
C SER A 77 -8.46 13.64 1.48
N GLN A 78 -8.96 14.67 2.18
CA GLN A 78 -8.79 16.07 1.77
C GLN A 78 -7.32 16.49 1.77
N ASN A 79 -6.50 15.90 2.64
CA ASN A 79 -5.06 16.09 2.66
C ASN A 79 -4.34 15.42 1.48
N LEU A 80 -4.98 14.56 0.67
CA LEU A 80 -4.40 14.00 -0.54
C LEU A 80 -4.53 14.93 -1.77
N LEU A 81 -5.31 16.01 -1.62
CA LEU A 81 -5.47 17.04 -2.63
C LEU A 81 -4.58 18.25 -2.32
N MET A 82 -4.11 18.90 -3.37
CA MET A 82 -3.42 20.18 -3.28
C MET A 82 -4.44 21.28 -2.97
N GLN A 83 -4.08 22.16 -2.05
CA GLN A 83 -4.94 23.28 -1.65
C GLN A 83 -4.65 24.48 -2.55
N ASN A 84 -5.66 24.97 -3.28
CA ASN A 84 -5.59 26.16 -4.15
C ASN A 84 -4.51 26.10 -5.25
N HIS A 85 -4.09 24.90 -5.65
CA HIS A 85 -3.03 24.68 -6.63
C HIS A 85 -3.43 23.56 -7.60
N SER A 86 -2.84 23.54 -8.79
CA SER A 86 -3.07 22.49 -9.78
C SER A 86 -1.80 22.13 -10.52
N LEU A 87 -1.64 20.86 -10.84
CA LEU A 87 -0.53 20.36 -11.64
C LEU A 87 -0.50 20.96 -13.06
N ALA A 88 -1.61 21.55 -13.51
CA ALA A 88 -1.69 22.23 -14.79
C ALA A 88 -0.65 23.37 -14.94
N THR A 89 -0.26 24.03 -13.85
CA THR A 89 0.75 25.10 -13.88
C THR A 89 2.18 24.59 -13.73
N ASP A 90 2.37 23.40 -13.19
CA ASP A 90 3.69 22.84 -12.85
C ASP A 90 4.28 21.96 -13.96
N LEU A 91 3.44 21.57 -14.92
CA LEU A 91 3.74 20.58 -15.94
C LEU A 91 3.64 21.16 -17.33
N ASN A 92 4.53 20.71 -18.22
CA ASN A 92 4.44 21.07 -19.64
C ASN A 92 3.35 20.27 -20.36
N GLU A 93 3.00 20.68 -21.58
CA GLU A 93 1.95 20.03 -22.38
C GLU A 93 2.18 18.53 -22.61
N ILE A 94 3.44 18.09 -22.73
CA ILE A 94 3.78 16.68 -22.96
C ILE A 94 3.49 15.87 -21.69
N GLU A 95 3.86 16.39 -20.53
CA GLU A 95 3.59 15.79 -19.22
C GLU A 95 2.09 15.72 -18.96
N LEU A 96 1.34 16.80 -19.23
CA LEU A 96 -0.12 16.82 -19.07
C LEU A 96 -0.84 15.80 -19.96
N LYS A 97 -0.40 15.65 -21.22
CA LYS A 97 -0.92 14.60 -22.12
C LYS A 97 -0.65 13.20 -21.59
N GLN A 98 0.52 12.96 -20.98
CA GLN A 98 0.85 11.67 -20.37
C GLN A 98 -0.01 11.39 -19.14
N ILE A 99 -0.16 12.38 -18.25
CA ILE A 99 -1.03 12.26 -17.08
C ILE A 99 -2.46 11.98 -17.50
N LYS A 100 -3.00 12.66 -18.52
CA LYS A 100 -4.35 12.39 -19.02
C LYS A 100 -4.52 10.94 -19.49
N LYS A 101 -3.56 10.42 -20.26
CA LYS A 101 -3.57 9.02 -20.71
C LYS A 101 -3.50 8.03 -19.54
N LEU A 102 -2.69 8.32 -18.52
CA LEU A 102 -2.59 7.49 -17.32
C LEU A 102 -3.84 7.57 -16.45
N ALA A 103 -4.46 8.75 -16.33
CA ALA A 103 -5.74 8.93 -15.67
C ALA A 103 -6.81 8.05 -16.33
N GLU A 104 -6.92 8.08 -17.66
CA GLU A 104 -7.83 7.21 -18.42
C GLU A 104 -7.51 5.72 -18.22
N PHE A 105 -6.23 5.33 -18.23
CA PHE A 105 -5.81 3.96 -17.98
C PHE A 105 -6.24 3.46 -16.60
N HIS A 106 -6.15 4.31 -15.58
CA HIS A 106 -6.59 4.03 -14.20
C HIS A 106 -8.07 4.38 -13.93
N VAL A 107 -8.86 4.71 -14.96
CA VAL A 107 -10.30 5.02 -14.84
C VAL A 107 -10.57 6.20 -13.89
N MET A 108 -9.69 7.20 -13.89
CA MET A 108 -9.82 8.41 -13.08
C MET A 108 -10.20 9.62 -13.96
N HIS A 109 -11.09 10.47 -13.44
CA HIS A 109 -11.39 11.75 -14.08
C HIS A 109 -10.20 12.71 -14.00
N PHE A 110 -9.76 13.21 -15.15
CA PHE A 110 -8.59 14.09 -15.25
C PHE A 110 -8.67 15.32 -14.33
N GLU A 111 -9.85 15.92 -14.21
CA GLU A 111 -10.09 17.07 -13.32
C GLU A 111 -9.77 16.78 -11.85
N ASN A 112 -10.00 15.54 -11.40
CA ASN A 112 -9.65 15.13 -10.04
C ASN A 112 -8.14 14.89 -9.93
N VAL A 113 -7.56 14.23 -10.94
CA VAL A 113 -6.13 13.89 -11.01
C VAL A 113 -5.25 15.13 -10.93
N ILE A 114 -5.57 16.20 -11.66
CA ILE A 114 -4.74 17.43 -11.66
C ILE A 114 -4.75 18.20 -10.34
N ARG A 115 -5.62 17.85 -9.40
CA ARG A 115 -5.68 18.41 -8.04
C ARG A 115 -5.05 17.49 -6.99
N MET A 116 -4.69 16.26 -7.34
CA MET A 116 -4.02 15.34 -6.41
C MET A 116 -2.56 15.73 -6.23
N LYS A 117 -1.99 15.36 -5.08
CA LYS A 117 -0.56 15.55 -4.81
C LYS A 117 0.32 14.79 -5.79
N PRO A 118 1.45 15.36 -6.28
CA PRO A 118 2.30 14.70 -7.25
C PRO A 118 2.85 13.34 -6.78
N TRP A 119 3.20 13.20 -5.49
CA TRP A 119 3.68 11.92 -4.95
C TRP A 119 2.61 10.81 -5.01
N LEU A 120 1.34 11.17 -4.79
CA LEU A 120 0.22 10.22 -4.83
C LEU A 120 0.03 9.70 -6.25
N LEU A 121 0.04 10.61 -7.23
CA LEU A 121 -0.03 10.23 -8.63
C LEU A 121 1.13 9.36 -9.06
N ALA A 122 2.33 9.59 -8.52
CA ALA A 122 3.48 8.75 -8.81
C ALA A 122 3.24 7.29 -8.37
N ILE A 123 2.67 7.08 -7.17
CA ILE A 123 2.31 5.75 -6.66
C ILE A 123 1.23 5.12 -7.55
N ILE A 124 0.12 5.84 -7.80
CA ILE A 124 -1.00 5.33 -8.59
C ILE A 124 -0.53 4.96 -10.00
N PHE A 125 0.21 5.83 -10.68
CA PHE A 125 0.67 5.60 -12.06
C PHE A 125 1.81 4.59 -12.20
N ASP A 126 2.46 4.18 -11.11
CA ASP A 126 3.38 3.04 -11.13
C ASP A 126 2.69 1.70 -10.82
N SER A 127 1.42 1.75 -10.40
CA SER A 127 0.60 0.60 -10.08
C SER A 127 0.04 -0.09 -11.34
N PRO A 128 -0.35 -1.38 -11.26
CA PRO A 128 -1.17 -2.02 -12.28
C PRO A 128 -2.50 -1.29 -12.49
N LYS A 129 -3.17 -1.60 -13.61
CA LYS A 129 -4.54 -1.12 -13.84
C LYS A 129 -5.46 -1.67 -12.74
N PRO A 130 -6.28 -0.83 -12.10
CA PRO A 130 -7.28 -1.32 -11.15
C PRO A 130 -8.29 -2.23 -11.87
N HIS A 131 -8.59 -3.35 -11.24
CA HIS A 131 -9.63 -4.30 -11.57
C HIS A 131 -10.93 -4.01 -10.81
N THR A 132 -10.86 -3.67 -9.51
CA THR A 132 -12.00 -3.43 -8.63
C THR A 132 -11.66 -2.45 -7.51
N GLU A 133 -12.66 -1.94 -6.79
CA GLU A 133 -12.44 -1.15 -5.57
C GLU A 133 -12.21 -2.00 -4.31
N PHE A 134 -12.31 -3.33 -4.43
CA PHE A 134 -12.38 -4.25 -3.29
C PHE A 134 -11.00 -4.78 -2.88
N ASN A 135 -10.13 -3.92 -2.35
CA ASN A 135 -8.89 -4.36 -1.70
C ASN A 135 -9.17 -5.02 -0.33
N GLN A 136 -8.14 -5.58 0.30
CA GLN A 136 -8.31 -6.28 1.56
C GLN A 136 -8.78 -5.37 2.70
N ASP A 137 -8.29 -4.13 2.76
CA ASP A 137 -8.63 -3.15 3.79
C ASP A 137 -10.12 -2.78 3.72
N TYR A 138 -10.64 -2.52 2.51
CA TYR A 138 -12.06 -2.29 2.29
C TYR A 138 -12.89 -3.49 2.71
N LEU A 139 -12.52 -4.70 2.29
CA LEU A 139 -13.30 -5.91 2.57
C LEU A 139 -13.31 -6.29 4.06
N LEU A 140 -12.23 -6.04 4.79
CA LEU A 140 -12.18 -6.26 6.24
C LEU A 140 -13.03 -5.22 6.97
N THR A 141 -12.96 -3.97 6.55
CA THR A 141 -13.78 -2.87 7.08
C THR A 141 -15.26 -3.16 6.87
N ALA A 142 -15.68 -3.43 5.64
CA ALA A 142 -17.07 -3.74 5.31
C ALA A 142 -17.58 -4.96 6.11
N MET A 143 -16.75 -5.99 6.27
CA MET A 143 -17.09 -7.16 7.10
C MET A 143 -17.26 -6.83 8.58
N ALA A 144 -16.44 -5.92 9.12
CA ALA A 144 -16.55 -5.47 10.50
C ALA A 144 -17.83 -4.63 10.69
N GLU A 145 -18.10 -3.71 9.77
CA GLU A 145 -19.33 -2.88 9.76
C GLU A 145 -20.60 -3.73 9.65
N ASP A 146 -20.63 -4.72 8.74
CA ASP A 146 -21.75 -5.67 8.59
C ASP A 146 -22.02 -6.50 9.85
N LEU A 147 -21.03 -6.62 10.73
CA LEU A 147 -21.09 -7.34 12.01
C LEU A 147 -21.25 -6.38 13.21
N ASP A 148 -21.61 -5.13 12.96
CA ASP A 148 -21.76 -4.05 13.95
C ASP A 148 -20.52 -3.87 14.84
N LYS A 149 -19.33 -4.10 14.28
CA LYS A 149 -18.04 -3.90 14.96
C LYS A 149 -17.57 -2.47 14.79
N GLU A 150 -16.97 -1.91 15.84
CA GLU A 150 -16.32 -0.61 15.75
C GLU A 150 -15.04 -0.72 14.91
N VAL A 151 -14.85 0.22 13.98
CA VAL A 151 -13.62 0.34 13.18
C VAL A 151 -12.88 1.61 13.59
N ILE A 152 -11.64 1.46 14.05
CA ILE A 152 -10.82 2.56 14.55
C ILE A 152 -9.50 2.61 13.76
N GLY A 153 -9.12 3.82 13.36
CA GLY A 153 -7.81 4.10 12.76
C GLY A 153 -6.72 4.22 13.82
N LEU A 154 -5.56 3.63 13.57
CA LEU A 154 -4.37 3.79 14.40
C LEU A 154 -3.74 5.17 14.23
N GLU A 155 -3.88 5.76 13.05
CA GLU A 155 -3.31 7.04 12.66
C GLU A 155 -4.41 7.93 12.06
N SER A 156 -4.24 9.25 12.19
CA SER A 156 -4.95 10.17 11.32
C SER A 156 -4.37 10.13 9.91
N SER A 157 -5.17 10.48 8.90
CA SER A 157 -4.72 10.60 7.50
C SER A 157 -3.51 11.54 7.37
N LYS A 158 -3.46 12.59 8.20
CA LYS A 158 -2.31 13.51 8.24
C LYS A 158 -1.04 12.84 8.75
N GLU A 159 -1.13 12.03 9.80
CA GLU A 159 0.02 11.31 10.36
C GLU A 159 0.52 10.23 9.40
N HIS A 160 -0.41 9.43 8.87
CA HIS A 160 -0.10 8.33 7.96
C HIS A 160 0.68 8.79 6.71
N PHE A 161 0.29 9.94 6.13
CA PHE A 161 0.97 10.49 4.94
C PHE A 161 2.04 11.54 5.26
N ALA A 162 2.35 11.81 6.53
CA ALA A 162 3.23 12.91 6.94
C ALA A 162 4.62 12.85 6.28
N THR A 163 5.18 11.66 6.13
CA THR A 163 6.49 11.46 5.49
C THR A 163 6.47 11.93 4.04
N MET A 164 5.46 11.52 3.28
CA MET A 164 5.34 11.92 1.86
C MET A 164 4.99 13.40 1.72
N ASP A 165 4.19 13.92 2.65
CA ASP A 165 3.80 15.33 2.70
C ASP A 165 4.93 16.27 3.15
N SER A 166 5.96 15.74 3.79
CA SER A 166 7.15 16.53 4.18
C SER A 166 8.04 16.92 3.00
N LEU A 167 7.89 16.24 1.85
CA LEU A 167 8.61 16.55 0.62
C LEU A 167 8.13 17.87 0.03
N SER A 168 9.06 18.70 -0.43
CA SER A 168 8.74 19.91 -1.19
C SER A 168 8.00 19.56 -2.49
N ASN A 169 7.24 20.52 -3.05
CA ASN A 169 6.51 20.30 -4.31
C ASN A 169 7.47 19.86 -5.44
N ASP A 170 8.67 20.46 -5.50
CA ASP A 170 9.68 20.10 -6.50
C ASP A 170 10.16 18.65 -6.35
N GLU A 171 10.37 18.18 -5.12
CA GLU A 171 10.74 16.77 -4.86
C GLU A 171 9.61 15.82 -5.25
N GLN A 172 8.37 16.15 -4.91
CA GLN A 172 7.21 15.35 -5.32
C GLN A 172 7.08 15.29 -6.86
N LEU A 173 7.29 16.42 -7.55
CA LEU A 173 7.29 16.49 -9.01
C LEU A 173 8.43 15.67 -9.64
N ILE A 174 9.61 15.62 -9.01
CA ILE A 174 10.72 14.77 -9.46
C ILE A 174 10.31 13.30 -9.44
N ILE A 175 9.66 12.84 -8.36
CA ILE A 175 9.18 11.46 -8.23
C ILE A 175 8.13 11.15 -9.31
N LEU A 176 7.15 12.05 -9.51
CA LEU A 176 6.14 11.89 -10.56
C LEU A 176 6.77 11.80 -11.96
N ARG A 177 7.70 12.71 -12.29
CA ARG A 177 8.40 12.72 -13.58
C ARG A 177 9.21 11.44 -13.83
N ALA A 178 9.79 10.86 -12.78
CA ALA A 178 10.49 9.57 -12.89
C ALA A 178 9.53 8.44 -13.35
N VAL A 179 8.32 8.39 -12.78
CA VAL A 179 7.28 7.42 -13.17
C VAL A 179 6.79 7.69 -14.59
N LEU A 180 6.50 8.94 -14.95
CA LEU A 180 6.10 9.32 -16.32
C LEU A 180 7.15 8.87 -17.36
N LYS A 181 8.44 9.09 -17.07
CA LYS A 181 9.56 8.64 -17.92
C LYS A 181 9.62 7.12 -18.04
N LYS A 182 9.38 6.38 -16.94
CA LYS A 182 9.34 4.90 -16.91
C LYS A 182 8.18 4.37 -17.77
N GLN A 183 6.98 4.91 -17.60
CA GLN A 183 5.79 4.51 -18.37
C GLN A 183 5.94 4.77 -19.87
N ARG A 184 6.55 5.91 -20.25
CA ARG A 184 6.86 6.20 -21.65
C ARG A 184 7.79 5.15 -22.28
N LYS A 185 8.84 4.73 -21.56
CA LYS A 185 9.76 3.68 -22.04
C LYS A 185 9.05 2.34 -22.21
N LYS A 186 8.18 1.96 -21.27
CA LYS A 186 7.40 0.72 -21.33
C LYS A 186 6.50 0.70 -22.57
N ASN A 187 5.78 1.80 -22.83
CA ASN A 187 4.93 1.92 -24.02
C ASN A 187 5.74 1.85 -25.32
N TYR A 188 6.91 2.49 -25.37
CA TYR A 188 7.80 2.42 -26.54
C TYR A 188 8.28 1.00 -26.84
N LEU A 189 8.63 0.23 -25.81
CA LEU A 189 8.99 -1.19 -25.97
C LEU A 189 7.81 -2.01 -26.50
N ILE A 190 6.61 -1.84 -25.94
CA ILE A 190 5.42 -2.58 -26.41
C ILE A 190 5.15 -2.28 -27.89
N THR A 191 5.22 -1.02 -28.33
CA THR A 191 5.00 -0.63 -29.73
C THR A 191 6.05 -1.19 -30.70
N ILE A 192 7.28 -1.48 -30.26
CA ILE A 192 8.30 -2.10 -31.13
C ILE A 192 8.09 -3.61 -31.27
N TYR A 193 7.52 -4.25 -30.25
CA TYR A 193 7.33 -5.70 -30.21
C TYR A 193 5.88 -6.15 -30.49
N SER A 194 5.03 -5.24 -31.00
CA SER A 194 3.67 -5.54 -31.48
C SER A 194 3.55 -5.25 -32.96
#